data_AF-A0A353RU35-F1
#
_entry.id   AF-A0A353RU35-F1
#
_cell.length_a   1.000
_cell.length_b   1.000
_cell.length_c   1.000
_cell.angle_alpha   90.00
_cell.angle_beta   90.00
_cell.angle_gamma   90.00
#
_symmetry.space_group_name_H-M   'P 1'
#
loop_
_entity.id
_entity.type
_entity.pdbx_description
1 polymer ?
#
loop_
_entity_poly.entity_id
_entity_poly.type
_entity_poly.pdbx_seq_one_letter_code
_entity_poly.pdbx_strand_id
1 'polypeptide(L)'
;MIKETAKIISIEMVQKMVAERFNVTLNELKSNKRNKNIVMPRQIAMYLARQLTQLSLPEIGGAFGGKDHTTVLHSCKKIVKDLELNAELKNSINGLLFDLKQ
;
A
#
# COMPACT_ATOMS: atom_id res chain seq x y z
N MET A 1 -27.12 17.56 8.35
CA MET A 1 -26.29 16.34 8.51
C MET A 1 -26.00 15.78 7.13
N ILE A 2 -24.81 16.04 6.59
CA ILE A 2 -24.38 15.46 5.31
C ILE A 2 -23.88 14.05 5.64
N LYS A 3 -24.52 13.03 5.05
CA LYS A 3 -24.06 11.64 5.15
C LYS A 3 -22.70 11.53 4.47
N GLU A 4 -21.66 11.34 5.26
CA GLU A 4 -20.36 10.86 4.79
C GLU A 4 -20.61 9.52 4.09
N THR A 5 -20.55 9.53 2.76
CA THR A 5 -20.61 8.29 1.98
C THR A 5 -19.25 7.65 2.16
N ALA A 6 -19.15 6.67 3.06
CA ALA A 6 -17.93 5.90 3.25
C ALA A 6 -17.58 5.21 1.93
N LYS A 7 -16.69 5.82 1.15
CA LYS A 7 -16.17 5.27 -0.09
C LYS A 7 -15.47 3.96 0.24
N ILE A 8 -15.92 2.87 -0.38
CA ILE A 8 -15.28 1.57 -0.20
C ILE A 8 -13.92 1.64 -0.90
N ILE A 9 -12.84 1.63 -0.13
CA ILE A 9 -11.48 1.62 -0.66
C ILE A 9 -11.16 0.19 -1.11
N SER A 10 -10.93 0.00 -2.40
CA SER A 10 -10.49 -1.28 -2.97
C SER A 10 -8.96 -1.40 -3.00
N ILE A 11 -8.45 -2.63 -3.05
CA ILE A 11 -7.02 -2.87 -3.16
C ILE A 11 -6.45 -2.35 -4.49
N GLU A 12 -7.25 -2.38 -5.55
CA GLU A 12 -6.92 -1.83 -6.87
C GLU A 12 -6.74 -0.31 -6.82
N MET A 13 -7.58 0.40 -6.06
CA MET A 13 -7.41 1.84 -5.85
C MET A 13 -6.10 2.14 -5.12
N VAL A 14 -5.79 1.38 -4.07
CA VAL A 14 -4.50 1.51 -3.35
C VAL A 14 -3.32 1.27 -4.30
N GLN A 15 -3.38 0.21 -5.11
CA GLN A 15 -2.32 -0.09 -6.08
C GLN A 15 -2.13 1.03 -7.09
N LYS A 16 -3.20 1.59 -7.66
CA LYS A 16 -3.14 2.69 -8.63
C LYS A 16 -2.54 3.96 -8.01
N MET A 17 -3.06 4.39 -6.86
CA MET A 17 -2.58 5.61 -6.19
C MET A 17 -1.09 5.51 -5.82
N VAL A 18 -0.66 4.35 -5.31
CA VAL A 18 0.76 4.15 -4.96
C VAL A 18 1.63 4.05 -6.22
N ALA A 19 1.15 3.39 -7.27
CA ALA A 19 1.85 3.31 -8.55
C ALA A 19 2.13 4.72 -9.13
N GLU A 20 1.09 5.56 -9.18
CA GLU A 20 1.17 6.94 -9.66
C GLU A 20 2.11 7.78 -8.79
N ARG A 21 1.95 7.72 -7.46
CA ARG A 21 2.74 8.53 -6.52
C ARG A 21 4.24 8.25 -6.57
N PHE A 22 4.62 7.00 -6.80
CA PHE A 22 6.02 6.58 -6.82
C PHE A 22 6.57 6.35 -8.23
N ASN A 23 5.80 6.72 -9.27
CA ASN A 23 6.16 6.54 -10.67
C ASN A 23 6.61 5.10 -11.00
N VAL A 24 5.83 4.12 -10.55
CA VAL A 24 6.01 2.70 -10.87
C VAL A 24 4.75 2.16 -11.54
N THR A 25 4.88 1.11 -12.33
CA THR A 25 3.71 0.49 -12.96
C THR A 25 2.98 -0.47 -12.00
N LEU A 26 1.68 -0.70 -12.24
CA LEU A 26 0.92 -1.74 -11.52
C LEU A 26 1.57 -3.14 -11.66
N ASN A 27 2.13 -3.43 -12.83
CA ASN A 27 2.84 -4.68 -13.09
C ASN A 27 4.10 -4.79 -12.23
N GLU A 28 4.82 -3.70 -12.02
CA GLU A 28 5.99 -3.69 -11.14
C GLU A 28 5.61 -3.95 -9.68
N LEU A 29 4.49 -3.40 -9.20
CA LEU A 29 3.95 -3.71 -7.86
C LEU A 29 3.65 -5.21 -7.71
N LYS A 30 3.19 -5.88 -8.77
CA LYS A 30 2.88 -7.32 -8.78
C LYS A 30 4.09 -8.22 -9.10
N SER A 31 5.18 -7.64 -9.63
CA SER A 31 6.35 -8.41 -10.07
C SER A 31 7.20 -8.97 -8.91
N ASN A 32 8.16 -9.82 -9.26
CA ASN A 32 9.21 -10.29 -8.34
C ASN A 32 10.47 -9.43 -8.35
N LYS A 33 10.47 -8.28 -9.03
CA LYS A 33 11.60 -7.34 -9.02
C LYS A 33 11.87 -6.83 -7.60
N ARG A 34 13.15 -6.79 -7.23
CA ARG A 34 13.65 -6.47 -5.87
C ARG A 34 14.35 -5.11 -5.79
N ASN A 35 14.38 -4.34 -6.87
CA ASN A 35 14.94 -2.98 -6.89
C ASN A 35 14.24 -2.12 -5.83
N LYS A 36 15.00 -1.34 -5.05
CA LYS A 36 14.48 -0.52 -3.95
C LYS A 36 13.32 0.39 -4.40
N ASN A 37 13.45 0.99 -5.58
CA ASN A 37 12.46 1.87 -6.20
C ASN A 37 11.13 1.16 -6.54
N ILE A 38 11.08 -0.18 -6.51
CA ILE A 38 9.86 -0.97 -6.71
C ILE A 38 9.40 -1.60 -5.39
N VAL A 39 10.36 -2.10 -4.60
CA VAL A 39 10.07 -2.77 -3.32
C VAL A 39 9.42 -1.81 -2.33
N MET A 40 9.95 -0.59 -2.19
CA MET A 40 9.42 0.38 -1.24
C MET A 40 7.97 0.77 -1.58
N PRO A 41 7.62 1.17 -2.81
CA PRO A 41 6.22 1.41 -3.18
C PRO A 41 5.31 0.19 -2.97
N ARG A 42 5.78 -1.01 -3.31
CA ARG A 42 5.01 -2.24 -3.07
C ARG A 42 4.73 -2.48 -1.58
N GLN A 43 5.72 -2.27 -0.73
CA GLN A 43 5.58 -2.42 0.73
C GLN A 43 4.57 -1.40 1.29
N ILE A 44 4.61 -0.16 0.80
CA ILE A 44 3.65 0.89 1.14
C ILE A 44 2.24 0.50 0.69
N ALA A 45 2.07 0.01 -0.53
CA ALA A 45 0.78 -0.43 -1.05
C ALA A 45 0.18 -1.58 -0.22
N MET A 46 0.99 -2.57 0.19
CA MET A 46 0.54 -3.66 1.07
C MET A 46 0.13 -3.15 2.45
N TYR A 47 0.92 -2.25 3.03
CA TYR A 47 0.60 -1.62 4.31
C TYR A 47 -0.73 -0.86 4.24
N LEU A 48 -0.90 -0.01 3.22
CA LEU A 48 -2.13 0.77 3.01
C LEU A 48 -3.34 -0.14 2.76
N ALA A 49 -3.20 -1.18 1.94
CA ALA A 49 -4.27 -2.15 1.73
C ALA A 49 -4.69 -2.81 3.04
N ARG A 50 -3.74 -3.12 3.94
CA ARG A 50 -4.04 -3.68 5.26
C ARG A 50 -4.72 -2.68 6.20
N GLN A 51 -4.46 -1.38 6.06
CA GLN A 51 -5.09 -0.34 6.89
C GLN A 51 -6.47 0.10 6.38
N LEU A 52 -6.70 0.04 5.07
CA LEU A 52 -7.85 0.66 4.41
C LEU A 52 -8.90 -0.34 3.93
N THR A 53 -8.57 -1.64 3.92
CA THR A 53 -9.48 -2.69 3.46
C THR A 53 -9.68 -3.75 4.55
N GLN A 54 -10.71 -4.58 4.39
CA GLN A 54 -10.99 -5.73 5.27
C GLN A 54 -10.28 -7.01 4.81
N LEU A 55 -9.37 -6.93 3.84
CA LEU A 55 -8.69 -8.09 3.28
C LEU A 55 -7.70 -8.73 4.27
N SER A 56 -7.64 -10.05 4.26
CA SER A 56 -6.66 -10.85 4.96
C SER A 56 -5.27 -10.75 4.32
N LEU A 57 -4.22 -11.16 5.06
CA LEU A 57 -2.86 -11.16 4.53
C LEU A 57 -2.69 -12.04 3.27
N PRO A 58 -3.30 -13.23 3.18
CA PRO A 58 -3.29 -14.01 1.94
C PRO A 58 -3.97 -13.31 0.76
N GLU A 59 -5.13 -12.69 0.97
CA GLU A 59 -5.87 -11.97 -0.09
C GLU A 59 -5.06 -10.78 -0.62
N ILE A 60 -4.45 -10.01 0.28
CA ILE A 60 -3.53 -8.93 -0.09
C ILE A 60 -2.36 -9.52 -0.89
N GLY A 61 -1.74 -10.59 -0.41
CA GLY A 61 -0.66 -11.29 -1.10
C GLY A 61 -1.04 -11.71 -2.53
N GLY A 62 -2.23 -12.26 -2.70
CA GLY A 62 -2.82 -12.61 -4.00
C GLY A 62 -2.88 -11.42 -4.95
N ALA A 63 -3.40 -10.28 -4.49
CA ALA A 63 -3.51 -9.06 -5.30
C ALA A 63 -2.15 -8.48 -5.73
N PHE A 64 -1.07 -8.77 -4.99
CA PHE A 64 0.29 -8.33 -5.30
C PHE A 64 1.12 -9.40 -6.06
N GLY A 65 0.46 -10.21 -6.90
CA GLY A 65 1.12 -11.20 -7.75
C GLY A 65 1.40 -12.52 -7.05
N GLY A 66 0.48 -12.97 -6.18
CA GLY A 66 0.62 -14.24 -5.47
C GLY A 66 1.74 -14.26 -4.43
N LYS A 67 2.00 -13.12 -3.78
CA LYS A 67 3.03 -13.03 -2.74
C LYS A 67 2.57 -13.73 -1.48
N ASP A 68 3.50 -14.40 -0.81
CA ASP A 68 3.18 -15.12 0.42
C ASP A 68 2.70 -14.14 1.52
N HIS A 69 1.75 -14.60 2.34
CA HIS A 69 1.18 -13.82 3.43
C HIS A 69 2.25 -13.28 4.42
N THR A 70 3.35 -14.02 4.63
CA THR A 70 4.49 -13.56 5.45
C THR A 70 5.22 -12.39 4.80
N THR A 71 5.22 -12.29 3.46
CA THR A 71 5.76 -11.12 2.74
C THR A 71 4.93 -9.88 3.02
N VAL A 72 3.60 -10.01 3.07
CA VAL A 72 2.69 -8.91 3.42
C VAL A 72 2.92 -8.49 4.86
N LEU A 73 3.00 -9.45 5.79
CA LEU A 73 3.30 -9.20 7.20
C LEU A 73 4.62 -8.46 7.39
N HIS A 74 5.69 -8.95 6.74
CA HIS A 74 7.01 -8.33 6.78
C HIS A 74 6.98 -6.90 6.22
N SER A 75 6.27 -6.69 5.11
CA SER A 75 6.10 -5.37 4.49
C SER A 75 5.41 -4.40 5.44
N CYS A 76 4.32 -4.81 6.09
CA CYS A 76 3.62 -3.99 7.08
C CYS A 76 4.53 -3.62 8.26
N LYS A 77 5.22 -4.61 8.85
CA LYS A 77 6.16 -4.36 9.97
C LYS A 77 7.28 -3.41 9.58
N LYS A 78 7.81 -3.54 8.36
CA LYS A 78 8.85 -2.66 7.86
C LYS A 78 8.35 -1.21 7.71
N ILE A 79 7.20 -1.00 7.07
CA ILE A 79 6.66 0.35 6.89
C ILE A 79 6.34 1.01 8.23
N VAL A 80 5.81 0.26 9.21
CA VAL A 80 5.58 0.80 10.56
C VAL A 80 6.88 1.30 11.19
N LYS A 81 7.98 0.53 11.10
CA LYS A 81 9.30 0.97 11.61
C LYS A 81 9.85 2.16 10.83
N ASP A 82 9.76 2.13 9.50
CA ASP A 82 10.28 3.21 8.65
C ASP A 82 9.50 4.53 8.89
N LEU A 83 8.21 4.46 9.24
CA LEU A 83 7.39 5.61 9.61
C LEU A 83 7.82 6.28 10.93
N GLU A 84 8.41 5.54 11.86
CA GLU A 84 8.95 6.08 13.12
C GLU A 84 10.28 6.81 12.88
N LEU A 85 11.05 6.36 11.89
CA LEU A 85 12.41 6.84 11.64
C LEU A 85 12.49 7.89 10.52
N ASN A 86 11.47 8.00 9.66
CA ASN A 86 11.50 8.85 8.48
C ASN A 86 10.25 9.75 8.37
N ALA A 87 10.40 11.02 8.72
CA ALA A 87 9.34 12.02 8.65
C ALA A 87 8.86 12.30 7.21
N GLU A 88 9.74 12.23 6.22
CA GLU A 88 9.38 12.45 4.81
C GLU A 88 8.50 11.31 4.27
N LEU A 89 8.85 10.06 4.64
CA LEU A 89 8.01 8.90 4.34
C LEU A 89 6.64 9.02 5.01
N LYS A 90 6.62 9.45 6.28
CA LYS A 90 5.38 9.68 7.02
C LYS A 90 4.49 10.71 6.34
N ASN A 91 5.04 11.83 5.91
CA ASN A 91 4.29 12.84 5.18
C ASN A 91 3.77 12.31 3.85
N SER A 92 4.58 11.54 3.11
CA SER A 92 4.17 10.92 1.85
C SER A 92 3.01 9.92 2.03
N ILE A 93 3.07 9.07 3.06
CA ILE A 93 2.00 8.12 3.37
C ILE A 93 0.73 8.83 3.86
N ASN A 94 0.87 9.88 4.68
CA ASN A 94 -0.28 10.67 5.13
C ASN A 94 -0.98 11.37 3.98
N GLY A 95 -0.24 11.88 2.99
CA GLY A 95 -0.81 12.43 1.76
C GLY A 95 -1.65 11.38 1.01
N LEU A 96 -1.08 10.19 0.79
CA LEU A 96 -1.81 9.07 0.17
C LEU A 96 -3.07 8.67 0.96
N LEU A 97 -3.00 8.65 2.28
CA LEU A 97 -4.14 8.33 3.14
C LEU A 97 -5.26 9.36 3.04
N PHE A 98 -4.90 10.64 2.92
CA PHE A 98 -5.86 11.72 2.69
C PHE A 98 -6.52 11.56 1.32
N ASP A 99 -5.72 11.39 0.27
CA ASP A 99 -6.20 11.25 -1.11
C ASP A 99 -7.11 10.02 -1.31
N LEU A 100 -6.83 8.92 -0.61
CA LEU A 100 -7.63 7.68 -0.69
C LEU A 100 -8.99 7.77 0.03
N LYS A 101 -9.13 8.67 1.02
CA LYS A 101 -10.35 8.82 1.83
C LYS A 101 -11.31 9.89 1.31
N GLN A 102 -10.87 10.71 0.36
CA GLN A 102 -11.70 11.69 -0.37
C GLN A 102 -12.43 10.99 -1.54
#